data_AF-A0A8S3KAV3-F1
#
_entry.id   AF-A0A8S3KAV3-F1
#
_cell.length_a   1.000
_cell.length_b   1.000
_cell.length_c   1.000
_cell.angle_alpha   90.00
_cell.angle_beta   90.00
_cell.angle_gamma   90.00
#
_symmetry.space_group_name_H-M   'P 1'
#
loop_
_entity.id
_entity.type
_entity.pdbx_description
1 polymer ?
#
loop_
_entity_poly.entity_id
_entity_poly.type
_entity_poly.pdbx_seq_one_letter_code
_entity_poly.pdbx_strand_id
1 'polypeptide(L)'
;SGIEEGRLIFDNLKKVIAYTFTKNLVELLPFLLYVVADVPLALSTITILCIDLGTDIVPSISYAYEKIEADILKRPPRKKTDKMVTSQMVTLCYGQVAMLEASGAIFA
;
A
#
# COMPACT_ATOMS: atom_id res chain seq x y z
N SER A 1 1.03 10.17 27.79
CA SER A 1 1.01 10.76 26.44
C SER A 1 2.03 10.10 25.51
N GLY A 2 3.35 10.13 25.78
CA GLY A 2 4.37 9.68 24.80
C GLY A 2 4.29 8.21 24.33
N ILE A 3 3.88 7.26 25.19
CA ILE A 3 3.74 5.83 24.81
C ILE A 3 2.50 5.59 23.93
N GLU A 4 1.44 6.36 24.14
CA GLU A 4 0.19 6.28 23.38
C GLU A 4 0.39 6.79 21.95
N GLU A 5 0.98 7.98 21.82
CA GLU A 5 1.37 8.57 20.53
C GLU A 5 2.38 7.70 19.78
N GLY A 6 3.34 7.08 20.49
CA GLY A 6 4.30 6.16 19.88
C GLY A 6 3.66 4.89 19.31
N ARG A 7 2.64 4.34 19.98
CA ARG A 7 1.86 3.19 19.46
C ARG A 7 0.99 3.62 18.28
N LEU A 8 0.38 4.79 18.35
CA LEU A 8 -0.44 5.37 17.28
C LEU A 8 0.36 5.53 15.97
N ILE A 9 1.48 6.26 16.03
CA ILE A 9 2.32 6.52 14.85
C ILE A 9 2.79 5.22 14.22
N PHE A 10 3.13 4.23 15.03
CA PHE A 10 3.59 2.93 14.54
C PHE A 10 2.51 2.16 13.77
N ASP A 11 1.26 2.17 14.23
CA ASP A 11 0.15 1.52 13.53
C ASP A 11 -0.24 2.28 12.25
N ASN A 12 -0.24 3.62 12.29
CA ASN A 12 -0.46 4.44 11.10
C ASN A 12 0.64 4.22 10.06
N LEU A 13 1.91 4.11 10.47
CA LEU A 13 3.02 3.80 9.57
C LEU A 13 2.86 2.44 8.89
N LYS A 14 2.32 1.42 9.58
CA LYS A 14 2.02 0.14 8.90
C LYS A 14 0.99 0.32 7.78
N LYS A 15 -0.06 1.11 8.00
CA LYS A 15 -1.08 1.38 6.99
C LYS A 15 -0.49 2.10 5.77
N VAL A 16 0.34 3.12 6.02
CA VAL A 16 1.06 3.85 4.96
C VAL A 16 1.98 2.91 4.18
N ILE A 17 2.80 2.09 4.86
CA ILE A 17 3.70 1.13 4.20
C ILE A 17 2.91 0.10 3.39
N ALA A 18 1.81 -0.42 3.93
CA ALA A 18 0.94 -1.35 3.22
C ALA A 18 0.33 -0.73 1.96
N TYR A 19 -0.13 0.51 2.07
CA TYR A 19 -0.67 1.28 0.96
C TYR A 19 0.40 1.51 -0.13
N THR A 20 1.57 2.03 0.22
CA THR A 20 2.70 2.25 -0.70
C THR A 20 3.15 0.96 -1.39
N PHE A 21 3.25 -0.14 -0.63
CA PHE A 21 3.68 -1.42 -1.20
C PHE A 21 2.65 -1.99 -2.17
N THR A 22 1.36 -1.84 -1.87
CA THR A 22 0.28 -2.31 -2.77
C THR A 22 0.33 -1.55 -4.08
N LYS A 23 0.34 -0.22 -4.07
CA LYS A 23 0.35 0.57 -5.30
C LYS A 23 1.59 0.34 -6.18
N ASN A 24 2.77 0.20 -5.60
CA ASN A 24 4.00 -0.04 -6.36
C ASN A 24 3.92 -1.36 -7.15
N LEU A 25 3.18 -2.36 -6.64
CA LEU A 25 2.97 -3.63 -7.35
C LEU A 25 1.98 -3.46 -8.50
N VAL A 26 0.92 -2.69 -8.29
CA VAL A 26 -0.10 -2.39 -9.29
C VAL A 26 0.49 -1.61 -10.46
N GLU A 27 1.36 -0.64 -10.18
CA GLU A 27 2.06 0.14 -11.20
C GLU A 27 3.12 -0.68 -11.96
N LEU A 28 3.79 -1.60 -11.26
CA LEU A 28 4.79 -2.48 -11.88
C LEU A 28 4.17 -3.52 -12.82
N LEU A 29 2.95 -3.97 -12.56
CA LEU A 29 2.28 -5.03 -13.32
C LEU A 29 2.09 -4.69 -14.83
N PRO A 30 1.52 -3.52 -15.22
CA PRO A 30 1.41 -3.13 -16.62
C PRO A 30 2.79 -2.88 -17.26
N PHE A 31 3.78 -2.39 -16.50
CA PHE A 31 5.15 -2.24 -16.99
C PHE A 31 5.80 -3.60 -17.29
N LEU A 32 5.60 -4.60 -16.42
CA LEU A 32 6.09 -5.95 -16.64
C LEU A 32 5.39 -6.62 -17.83
N LEU A 33 4.07 -6.44 -17.97
CA LEU A 33 3.31 -6.94 -19.12
C LEU A 33 3.75 -6.31 -20.44
N TYR A 34 4.06 -5.00 -20.44
CA TYR A 34 4.64 -4.33 -21.60
C TYR A 34 5.96 -5.00 -22.02
N VAL A 35 6.88 -5.23 -21.07
CA VAL A 35 8.20 -5.83 -21.36
C VAL A 35 8.10 -7.29 -21.83
N VAL A 36 7.16 -8.07 -21.28
CA VAL A 36 7.06 -9.51 -21.54
C VAL A 36 6.17 -9.84 -22.74
N ALA A 37 5.11 -9.07 -22.98
CA ALA A 37 4.08 -9.37 -23.98
C ALA A 37 3.94 -8.30 -25.09
N ASP A 38 4.81 -7.27 -25.09
CA ASP A 38 4.89 -6.20 -26.11
C ASP A 38 3.54 -5.51 -26.39
N VAL A 39 2.68 -5.49 -25.37
CA VAL A 39 1.35 -4.86 -25.38
C VAL A 39 1.53 -3.34 -25.37
N PRO A 40 0.68 -2.52 -26.02
CA PRO A 40 0.80 -1.07 -25.97
C PRO A 40 0.92 -0.53 -24.53
N LEU A 41 1.85 0.41 -24.35
CA LEU A 41 2.18 1.01 -23.06
C LEU A 41 0.94 1.64 -22.42
N ALA A 42 0.32 0.96 -21.44
CA ALA A 42 -0.89 1.42 -20.78
C ALA A 42 -0.64 2.67 -19.90
N LEU A 43 0.55 2.78 -19.30
CA LEU A 43 0.99 3.93 -18.52
C LEU A 43 2.43 4.30 -18.86
N SER A 44 2.66 5.58 -19.16
CA SER A 44 4.00 6.14 -19.32
C SER A 44 4.70 6.29 -17.97
N THR A 45 6.02 6.21 -17.94
CA THR A 45 6.83 6.46 -16.72
C THR A 45 6.51 7.84 -16.13
N ILE A 46 6.21 8.84 -16.96
CA ILE A 46 5.84 10.19 -16.49
C ILE A 46 4.51 10.16 -15.75
N THR A 47 3.51 9.40 -16.23
CA THR A 47 2.21 9.30 -15.55
C THR A 47 2.30 8.58 -14.22
N ILE A 48 3.14 7.54 -14.12
CA ILE A 48 3.44 6.86 -12.85
C ILE A 48 4.07 7.86 -11.87
N LEU A 49 5.07 8.61 -12.31
CA LEU A 49 5.73 9.61 -11.47
C LEU A 49 4.76 10.70 -10.97
N CYS A 50 3.81 11.11 -11.82
CA CYS A 50 2.74 12.05 -11.44
C CYS A 50 1.77 11.46 -10.40
N ILE A 51 1.48 10.16 -10.44
CA ILE A 51 0.65 9.48 -9.44
C ILE A 51 1.41 9.43 -8.11
N ASP A 52 2.65 8.94 -8.14
CA ASP A 52 3.54 8.80 -6.98
C ASP A 52 3.79 10.12 -6.23
N LEU A 53 4.13 11.18 -6.97
CA LEU A 53 4.53 12.47 -6.40
C LEU A 53 3.38 13.48 -6.30
N GLY A 54 2.36 13.36 -7.14
CA GLY A 54 1.25 14.30 -7.17
C GLY A 54 0.09 13.82 -6.32
N THR A 55 -0.51 12.71 -6.74
CA THR A 55 -1.79 12.25 -6.20
C THR A 55 -1.61 11.50 -4.89
N ASP A 56 -0.56 10.70 -4.75
CA ASP A 56 -0.41 9.77 -3.62
C ASP A 56 0.16 10.38 -2.35
N ILE A 57 0.80 11.55 -2.44
CA ILE A 57 1.33 12.24 -1.26
C ILE A 57 0.18 12.63 -0.31
N VAL A 58 -0.92 13.14 -0.84
CA VAL A 58 -2.08 13.59 -0.05
C VAL A 58 -2.74 12.45 0.74
N PRO A 59 -3.17 11.32 0.13
CA PRO A 59 -3.76 10.20 0.86
C PRO A 59 -2.74 9.50 1.76
N SER A 60 -1.46 9.41 1.37
CA SER A 60 -0.42 8.82 2.23
C SER A 60 -0.22 9.60 3.52
N ILE A 61 -0.18 10.94 3.43
CA ILE A 61 -0.16 11.81 4.61
C ILE A 61 -1.48 11.68 5.38
N SER A 62 -2.63 11.63 4.71
CA SER A 62 -3.92 11.45 5.39
C SER A 62 -3.98 10.15 6.19
N TYR A 63 -3.42 9.06 5.67
CA TYR A 63 -3.30 7.78 6.38
C TYR A 63 -2.33 7.87 7.56
N ALA A 64 -1.24 8.65 7.44
CA ALA A 64 -0.33 8.89 8.56
C ALA A 64 -1.02 9.65 9.71
N TYR A 65 -1.96 10.55 9.38
CA TYR A 65 -2.74 11.35 10.32
C TYR A 65 -4.06 10.69 10.77
N GLU A 66 -4.28 9.42 10.44
CA GLU A 66 -5.51 8.73 10.82
C GLU A 66 -5.68 8.65 12.35
N LYS A 67 -6.92 8.89 12.82
CA LYS A 67 -7.23 8.96 14.25
C LYS A 67 -7.04 7.63 14.97
N ILE A 68 -6.74 7.74 16.26
CA ILE A 68 -6.61 6.66 17.23
C ILE A 68 -7.78 5.66 17.10
N GLU A 69 -7.50 4.43 16.69
CA GLU A 69 -8.45 3.33 16.84
C GLU A 69 -8.70 3.11 18.33
N ALA A 70 -9.96 3.07 18.77
CA ALA A 70 -10.39 3.24 20.16
C ALA A 70 -9.81 2.24 21.21
N ASP A 71 -8.93 1.32 20.82
CA ASP A 71 -8.44 0.21 21.64
C ASP A 71 -6.90 0.13 21.78
N ILE A 72 -6.14 1.18 21.39
CA ILE A 72 -4.64 1.13 21.35
C ILE A 72 -3.99 0.88 22.72
N LEU A 73 -4.62 1.37 23.78
CA LEU A 73 -4.12 1.25 25.15
C LEU A 73 -4.57 -0.04 25.85
N LYS A 74 -5.65 -0.69 25.38
CA LYS A 74 -6.16 -1.96 25.93
C LYS A 74 -5.46 -3.18 25.32
N ARG A 75 -4.88 -3.03 24.13
CA ARG A 75 -4.12 -4.10 23.48
C ARG A 75 -2.76 -4.34 24.16
N PRO A 76 -2.38 -5.61 24.41
CA PRO A 76 -1.12 -5.97 25.04
C PRO A 76 0.09 -5.51 24.20
N PRO A 77 1.25 -5.25 24.81
CA PRO A 77 2.45 -4.84 24.07
C PRO A 77 2.81 -5.86 22.99
N ARG A 78 3.08 -5.38 21.77
CA ARG A 78 3.45 -6.20 20.62
C ARG A 78 4.62 -7.13 20.95
N LYS A 79 4.55 -8.38 20.49
CA LYS A 79 5.67 -9.32 20.53
C LYS A 79 6.68 -8.95 19.43
N LYS A 80 7.98 -9.01 19.73
CA LYS A 80 9.07 -8.70 18.77
C LYS A 80 9.04 -9.56 17.49
N THR A 81 8.29 -10.66 17.51
CA THR A 81 8.10 -11.59 16.39
C THR A 81 7.04 -11.15 15.37
N ASP A 82 6.17 -10.20 15.73
CA ASP A 82 5.29 -9.61 14.72
C ASP A 82 6.15 -8.91 13.69
N LYS A 83 5.86 -9.14 12.40
CA LYS A 83 6.52 -8.45 11.29
C LYS A 83 5.64 -7.27 10.87
N MET A 84 6.26 -6.21 10.32
CA MET A 84 5.49 -5.10 9.74
C MET A 84 4.74 -5.53 8.49
N VAL A 85 5.32 -6.45 7.73
CA VAL A 85 4.72 -7.08 6.55
C VAL A 85 4.46 -8.55 6.89
N THR A 86 3.18 -8.91 7.02
CA THR A 86 2.75 -10.29 7.28
C THR A 86 2.53 -11.01 5.95
N SER A 87 2.85 -12.30 5.87
CA SER A 87 2.65 -13.09 4.65
C SER A 87 1.19 -13.06 4.17
N GLN A 88 0.23 -12.92 5.08
CA GLN A 88 -1.20 -12.74 4.75
C GLN A 88 -1.48 -11.43 4.00
N MET A 89 -0.78 -10.35 4.36
CA MET A 89 -0.90 -9.05 3.69
C MET A 89 -0.34 -9.13 2.27
N VAL A 90 0.78 -9.85 2.11
CA VAL A 90 1.36 -10.18 0.81
C VAL A 90 0.38 -11.01 -0.02
N THR A 91 -0.17 -12.10 0.52
CA THR A 91 -1.12 -12.95 -0.22
C THR A 91 -2.41 -12.20 -0.61
N LEU A 92 -2.92 -11.30 0.23
CA LEU A 92 -4.09 -10.48 -0.09
C LEU A 92 -3.81 -9.49 -1.23
N CYS A 93 -2.70 -8.74 -1.14
CA CYS A 93 -2.34 -7.74 -2.14
C CYS A 93 -1.99 -8.40 -3.49
N TYR A 94 -1.15 -9.44 -3.47
CA TYR A 94 -0.73 -10.15 -4.67
C TYR A 94 -1.82 -11.05 -5.26
N GLY A 95 -2.65 -11.66 -4.41
CA GLY A 95 -3.62 -12.65 -4.86
C GLY A 95 -4.97 -12.06 -5.27
N GLN A 96 -5.47 -11.05 -4.56
CA GLN A 96 -6.83 -10.56 -4.74
C GLN A 96 -6.86 -9.19 -5.40
N VAL A 97 -6.06 -8.24 -4.92
CA VAL A 97 -6.07 -6.86 -5.44
C VAL A 97 -5.47 -6.82 -6.85
N ALA A 98 -4.30 -7.45 -7.04
CA ALA A 98 -3.65 -7.51 -8.35
C ALA A 98 -4.48 -8.24 -9.42
N MET A 99 -5.25 -9.28 -9.05
CA MET A 99 -6.15 -9.98 -9.98
C MET A 99 -7.35 -9.12 -10.38
N LEU A 100 -7.92 -8.36 -9.44
CA LEU A 100 -9.05 -7.46 -9.71
C LEU A 100 -8.64 -6.32 -10.63
N GLU A 101 -7.49 -5.69 -10.41
CA GLU A 101 -7.02 -4.63 -11.29
C GLU A 101 -6.55 -5.13 -12.65
N ALA A 102 -5.91 -6.30 -12.72
CA ALA A 102 -5.62 -6.94 -13.99
C ALA A 102 -6.90 -7.20 -14.80
N SER A 103 -8.00 -7.59 -14.16
CA SER A 103 -9.28 -7.72 -14.85
C SER A 103 -9.85 -6.36 -15.27
N GLY A 104 -9.79 -5.34 -14.42
CA GLY A 104 -10.27 -3.99 -14.73
C GLY A 104 -9.53 -3.33 -15.91
N ALA A 105 -8.23 -3.55 -16.01
CA ALA A 105 -7.40 -3.04 -17.11
C ALA A 105 -7.62 -3.74 -18.46
N ILE A 106 -8.16 -4.97 -18.46
CA ILE A 106 -8.51 -5.69 -19.69
C ILE A 106 -9.88 -5.25 -20.24
N PHE A 107 -10.76 -4.74 -19.38
CA PHE A 107 -12.12 -4.30 -19.75
C PHE A 107 -12.26 -2.78 -19.94
N ALA A 108 -11.23 -1.99 -19.66
CA ALA A 108 -11.19 -0.54 -19.88
C ALA A 108 -10.46 -0.20 -21.20
#